data_AF-A0ABD4U1Q1-F1
#
_entry.id   AF-A0ABD4U1Q1-F1
#
_cell.length_a   1.000
_cell.length_b   1.000
_cell.length_c   1.000
_cell.angle_alpha   90.00
_cell.angle_beta   90.00
_cell.angle_gamma   90.00
#
_symmetry.space_group_name_H-M   'P 1'
#
loop_
_entity.id
_entity.type
_entity.pdbx_description
1 polymer ?
#
loop_
_entity_poly.entity_id
_entity_poly.type
_entity_poly.pdbx_seq_one_letter_code
_entity_poly.pdbx_strand_id
1 'polypeptide(L)'
;MIGYISAEWRKLHKMQLLGIGILLLSISSFIGLSTYFLNRSVFVEGTQTWVMWGQLTLLNSQIFYPALLAIFMGISMMPEFERTTLEMLRVNQVSLSKLVISKILTVLFVTVPLQLLLVLIWSVALSFEQIQVIPEIAVHLKWVFLSLIGSISIMMVQAFILSKTRNFAKSVAFSAIGSIGGFLLLFVGEGLSRFYPYSQIMIALRSRALTDMSWMELLIFVLINAIYSILFFGLTVRELRK
;
A
#
# COMPACT_ATOMS: atom_id res chain seq x y z
N MET A 1 18.62 -15.37 6.35
CA MET A 1 17.54 -14.39 6.11
C MET A 1 17.40 -13.42 7.28
N ILE A 2 17.29 -13.91 8.52
CA ILE A 2 17.14 -13.10 9.75
C ILE A 2 18.19 -11.98 9.86
N GLY A 3 19.48 -12.28 9.59
CA GLY A 3 20.53 -11.27 9.63
C GLY A 3 20.33 -10.10 8.65
N TYR A 4 19.78 -10.36 7.46
CA TYR A 4 19.47 -9.32 6.47
C TYR A 4 18.31 -8.45 6.96
N ILE A 5 17.26 -9.07 7.49
CA ILE A 5 16.11 -8.35 8.06
C ILE A 5 16.57 -7.45 9.22
N SER A 6 17.40 -7.96 10.13
CA SER A 6 17.92 -7.18 11.27
C SER A 6 18.76 -6.00 10.81
N ALA A 7 19.62 -6.18 9.80
CA ALA A 7 20.44 -5.12 9.24
C ALA A 7 19.58 -4.02 8.60
N GLU A 8 18.63 -4.41 7.74
CA GLU A 8 17.72 -3.47 7.09
C GLU A 8 16.80 -2.76 8.09
N TRP A 9 16.35 -3.45 9.14
CA TRP A 9 15.55 -2.86 10.20
C TRP A 9 16.30 -1.76 10.97
N ARG A 10 17.62 -1.92 11.17
CA ARG A 10 18.46 -0.90 11.82
C ARG A 10 18.68 0.30 10.92
N LYS A 11 18.91 0.09 9.62
CA LYS A 11 19.09 1.17 8.63
C LYS A 11 17.82 2.01 8.44
N LEU A 12 16.64 1.40 8.62
CA LEU A 12 15.38 2.05 8.29
C LEU A 12 15.02 3.18 9.28
N HIS A 13 14.78 4.38 8.73
CA HIS A 13 14.32 5.58 9.47
C HIS A 13 12.83 5.48 9.86
N LYS A 14 12.49 4.52 10.73
CA LYS A 14 11.12 4.14 11.11
C LYS A 14 10.25 5.31 11.56
N MET A 15 10.77 6.21 12.41
CA MET A 15 9.99 7.35 12.91
C MET A 15 9.65 8.35 11.80
N GLN A 16 10.57 8.58 10.86
CA GLN A 16 10.32 9.42 9.69
C GLN A 16 9.24 8.80 8.79
N LEU A 17 9.34 7.49 8.54
CA LEU A 17 8.35 6.74 7.75
C LEU A 17 6.96 6.82 8.39
N LEU A 18 6.86 6.53 9.69
CA LEU A 18 5.60 6.63 10.42
C LEU A 18 5.05 8.05 10.44
N GLY A 19 5.90 9.07 10.61
CA GLY A 19 5.48 10.48 10.56
C GLY A 19 4.87 10.86 9.20
N ILE A 20 5.54 10.51 8.09
CA ILE A 20 5.00 10.73 6.74
C ILE A 20 3.71 9.93 6.53
N GLY A 21 3.68 8.69 7.01
CA GLY A 21 2.51 7.81 6.94
C GLY A 21 1.29 8.39 7.64
N ILE A 22 1.46 8.84 8.89
CA ILE A 22 0.40 9.47 9.69
C ILE A 22 -0.06 10.77 9.02
N LEU A 23 0.85 11.57 8.47
CA LEU A 23 0.50 12.82 7.78
C LEU A 23 -0.40 12.55 6.57
N LEU A 24 0.03 11.68 5.65
CA LEU A 24 -0.76 11.38 4.44
C LEU A 24 -2.09 10.71 4.79
N LEU A 25 -2.08 9.79 5.75
CA LEU A 25 -3.29 9.13 6.23
C LEU A 25 -4.26 10.12 6.88
N SER A 26 -3.77 11.09 7.65
CA SER A 26 -4.60 12.14 8.25
C SER A 26 -5.28 12.99 7.18
N ILE A 27 -4.54 13.39 6.15
CA ILE A 27 -5.08 14.18 5.02
C ILE A 27 -6.17 13.38 4.30
N SER A 28 -5.90 12.12 3.94
CA SER A 28 -6.89 11.31 3.23
C SER A 28 -8.12 11.02 4.09
N SER A 29 -7.92 10.78 5.39
CA SER A 29 -9.01 10.46 6.31
C SER A 29 -9.89 11.67 6.56
N PHE A 30 -9.31 12.87 6.68
CA PHE A 30 -10.07 14.11 6.79
C PHE A 30 -11.00 14.29 5.58
N ILE A 31 -10.47 14.16 4.36
CA ILE A 31 -11.27 14.30 3.13
C ILE A 31 -12.37 13.24 3.06
N GLY A 32 -12.04 11.97 3.36
CA GLY A 32 -13.00 10.86 3.33
C GLY A 32 -14.14 11.03 4.33
N LEU A 33 -13.81 11.36 5.60
CA LEU A 33 -14.80 11.58 6.64
C LEU A 33 -15.64 12.84 6.39
N SER A 34 -15.04 13.94 5.93
CA SER A 34 -15.81 15.13 5.53
C SER A 34 -16.81 14.79 4.43
N THR A 35 -16.40 14.01 3.42
CA THR A 35 -17.29 13.57 2.35
C THR A 35 -18.45 12.73 2.89
N TYR A 36 -18.19 11.85 3.85
CA TYR A 36 -19.23 11.07 4.51
C TYR A 36 -20.23 11.96 5.27
N PHE A 37 -19.74 12.84 6.16
CA PHE A 37 -20.62 13.67 7.00
C PHE A 37 -21.42 14.70 6.20
N LEU A 38 -20.85 15.26 5.12
CA LEU A 38 -21.55 16.21 4.27
C LEU A 38 -22.70 15.59 3.45
N ASN A 39 -22.61 14.29 3.14
CA ASN A 39 -23.60 13.59 2.31
C ASN A 39 -24.54 12.68 3.12
N ARG A 40 -24.52 12.80 4.45
CA ARG A 40 -25.26 11.92 5.37
C ARG A 40 -26.76 11.83 5.09
N SER A 41 -27.36 12.92 4.60
CA SER A 41 -28.80 13.01 4.31
C SER A 41 -29.27 12.11 3.16
N VAL A 42 -28.35 11.57 2.35
CA VAL A 42 -28.66 10.77 1.15
C VAL A 42 -28.55 9.26 1.42
N PHE A 43 -28.03 8.86 2.59
CA PHE A 43 -27.73 7.45 2.86
C PHE A 43 -28.95 6.63 3.26
N VAL A 44 -29.00 5.40 2.75
CA VAL A 44 -30.02 4.41 3.12
C VAL A 44 -29.74 3.89 4.52
N GLU A 45 -30.77 3.80 5.36
CA GLU A 45 -30.66 3.26 6.72
C GLU A 45 -30.02 1.87 6.72
N GLY A 46 -29.12 1.62 7.67
CA GLY A 46 -28.37 0.36 7.79
C GLY A 46 -27.13 0.22 6.91
N THR A 47 -26.87 1.16 5.98
CA THR A 47 -25.67 1.12 5.11
C THR A 47 -24.50 2.01 5.58
N GLN A 48 -24.74 2.81 6.61
CA GLN A 48 -23.85 3.87 7.11
C GLN A 48 -22.43 3.37 7.40
N THR A 49 -22.30 2.21 8.04
CA THR A 49 -21.01 1.63 8.42
C THR A 49 -20.11 1.33 7.22
N TRP A 50 -20.69 0.70 6.20
CA TRP A 50 -20.02 0.35 4.95
C TRP A 50 -19.68 1.58 4.13
N VAL A 51 -20.62 2.52 4.01
CA VAL A 51 -20.39 3.77 3.26
C VAL A 51 -19.26 4.57 3.93
N MET A 52 -19.23 4.65 5.27
CA MET A 52 -18.15 5.32 5.99
C MET A 52 -16.79 4.69 5.70
N TRP A 53 -16.70 3.35 5.73
CA TRP A 53 -15.48 2.65 5.37
C TRP A 53 -15.04 2.96 3.94
N GLY A 54 -15.97 2.93 2.99
CA GLY A 54 -15.71 3.27 1.59
C GLY A 54 -15.13 4.66 1.44
N GLN A 55 -15.81 5.68 1.99
CA GLN A 55 -15.36 7.07 1.90
C GLN A 55 -14.01 7.28 2.57
N LEU A 56 -13.78 6.66 3.73
CA LEU A 56 -12.51 6.74 4.45
C LEU A 56 -11.34 6.13 3.64
N THR A 57 -11.57 4.97 3.02
CA THR A 57 -10.50 4.18 2.41
C THR A 57 -10.28 4.47 0.93
N LEU A 58 -11.28 4.97 0.20
CA LEU A 58 -11.20 5.13 -1.26
C LEU A 58 -10.04 6.02 -1.69
N LEU A 59 -10.00 7.26 -1.20
CA LEU A 59 -8.95 8.21 -1.56
C LEU A 59 -7.58 7.77 -1.05
N ASN A 60 -7.53 7.22 0.17
CA ASN A 60 -6.30 6.69 0.74
C ASN A 60 -5.73 5.56 -0.12
N SER A 61 -6.55 4.55 -0.41
CA SER A 61 -6.13 3.34 -1.12
C SER A 61 -5.78 3.57 -2.60
N GLN A 62 -6.44 4.52 -3.25
CA GLN A 62 -6.28 4.77 -4.67
C GLN A 62 -5.17 5.79 -5.00
N ILE A 63 -4.91 6.75 -4.10
CA ILE A 63 -3.96 7.85 -4.37
C ILE A 63 -2.82 7.89 -3.35
N PHE A 64 -3.15 8.11 -2.07
CA PHE A 64 -2.15 8.44 -1.06
C PHE A 64 -1.28 7.26 -0.63
N TYR A 65 -1.86 6.08 -0.43
CA TYR A 65 -1.15 4.92 0.05
C TYR A 65 -0.17 4.36 -1.00
N PRO A 66 -0.49 4.24 -2.30
CA PRO A 66 0.54 3.90 -3.29
C PRO A 66 1.69 4.92 -3.36
N ALA A 67 1.40 6.22 -3.22
CA ALA A 67 2.44 7.24 -3.13
C ALA A 67 3.31 7.07 -1.87
N LEU A 68 2.68 6.77 -0.72
CA LEU A 68 3.37 6.44 0.52
C LEU A 68 4.31 5.23 0.36
N LEU A 69 3.85 4.16 -0.30
CA LEU A 69 4.65 2.97 -0.57
C LEU A 69 5.88 3.30 -1.43
N ALA A 70 5.74 4.18 -2.41
CA ALA A 70 6.87 4.65 -3.22
C ALA A 70 7.88 5.47 -2.41
N ILE A 71 7.40 6.36 -1.53
CA ILE A 71 8.26 7.12 -0.61
C ILE A 71 9.01 6.17 0.32
N PHE A 72 8.31 5.18 0.90
CA PHE A 72 8.90 4.23 1.82
C PHE A 72 9.97 3.37 1.15
N MET A 73 9.67 2.86 -0.05
CA MET A 73 10.65 2.14 -0.85
C MET A 73 11.83 3.03 -1.25
N GLY A 74 11.58 4.30 -1.57
CA GLY A 74 12.61 5.30 -1.85
C GLY A 74 13.57 5.47 -0.68
N ILE A 75 13.05 5.74 0.52
CA ILE A 75 13.88 5.88 1.73
C ILE A 75 14.66 4.59 2.04
N SER A 76 14.07 3.42 1.79
CA SER A 76 14.73 2.13 2.03
C SER A 76 15.83 1.81 1.00
N MET A 77 15.64 2.16 -0.28
CA MET A 77 16.51 1.76 -1.38
C MET A 77 17.59 2.80 -1.73
N MET A 78 17.29 4.10 -1.60
CA MET A 78 18.22 5.17 -1.98
C MET A 78 19.62 5.04 -1.37
N PRO A 79 19.79 4.67 -0.09
CA PRO A 79 21.12 4.49 0.49
C PRO A 79 22.00 3.46 -0.23
N GLU A 80 21.41 2.48 -0.92
CA GLU A 80 22.18 1.49 -1.68
C GLU A 80 22.82 2.08 -2.94
N PHE A 81 22.24 3.15 -3.50
CA PHE A 81 22.75 3.83 -4.69
C PHE A 81 23.75 4.94 -4.38
N GLU A 82 23.98 5.22 -3.09
CA GLU A 82 24.91 6.26 -2.64
C GLU A 82 26.30 5.69 -2.35
N ARG A 83 27.34 6.49 -2.59
CA ARG A 83 28.73 6.24 -2.13
C ARG A 83 29.24 4.83 -2.43
N THR A 84 28.95 4.28 -3.61
CA THR A 84 29.36 2.93 -4.05
C THR A 84 28.88 1.78 -3.13
N THR A 85 27.86 2.01 -2.32
CA THR A 85 27.35 1.01 -1.36
C THR A 85 26.93 -0.27 -2.05
N LEU A 86 26.18 -0.19 -3.15
CA LEU A 86 25.82 -1.36 -3.95
C LEU A 86 27.05 -2.14 -4.45
N GLU A 87 28.10 -1.44 -4.90
CA GLU A 87 29.35 -2.09 -5.35
C GLU A 87 30.02 -2.86 -4.22
N MET A 88 30.12 -2.23 -3.05
CA MET A 88 30.67 -2.87 -1.85
C MET A 88 29.88 -4.12 -1.47
N LEU A 89 28.54 -4.08 -1.56
CA LEU A 89 27.70 -5.25 -1.31
C LEU A 89 27.94 -6.36 -2.35
N ARG A 90 28.15 -6.01 -3.62
CA ARG A 90 28.47 -6.97 -4.69
C ARG A 90 29.82 -7.65 -4.46
N VAL A 91 30.86 -6.87 -4.15
CA VAL A 91 32.23 -7.38 -3.88
C VAL A 91 32.22 -8.31 -2.66
N ASN A 92 31.46 -7.96 -1.61
CA ASN A 92 31.29 -8.79 -0.42
C ASN A 92 30.31 -9.97 -0.63
N GLN A 93 29.92 -10.28 -1.87
CA GLN A 93 29.06 -11.40 -2.23
C GLN A 93 27.72 -11.44 -1.48
N VAL A 94 27.19 -10.27 -1.13
CA VAL A 94 25.89 -10.16 -0.48
C VAL A 94 24.79 -10.59 -1.46
N SER A 95 23.89 -11.44 -0.99
CA SER A 95 22.79 -11.92 -1.83
C SER A 95 21.78 -10.80 -2.08
N LEU A 96 21.80 -10.24 -3.30
CA LEU A 96 20.87 -9.18 -3.73
C LEU A 96 19.40 -9.60 -3.62
N SER A 97 19.10 -10.88 -3.87
CA SER A 97 17.75 -11.44 -3.68
C SER A 97 17.29 -11.34 -2.23
N LYS A 98 18.14 -11.74 -1.27
CA LYS A 98 17.83 -11.65 0.16
C LYS A 98 17.75 -10.19 0.61
N LEU A 99 18.59 -9.31 0.07
CA LEU A 99 18.55 -7.87 0.33
C LEU A 99 17.19 -7.27 -0.05
N VAL A 100 16.74 -7.50 -1.29
CA VAL A 100 15.44 -6.99 -1.76
C VAL A 100 14.28 -7.53 -0.92
N ILE A 101 14.24 -8.83 -0.65
CA ILE A 101 13.18 -9.42 0.19
C ILE A 101 13.20 -8.80 1.60
N SER A 102 14.38 -8.63 2.20
CA SER A 102 14.50 -8.01 3.52
C SER A 102 14.01 -6.57 3.55
N LYS A 103 14.30 -5.76 2.52
CA LYS A 103 13.79 -4.39 2.41
C LYS A 103 12.27 -4.36 2.30
N ILE A 104 11.69 -5.21 1.45
CA ILE A 104 10.23 -5.30 1.30
C ILE A 104 9.58 -5.70 2.63
N LEU A 105 10.12 -6.70 3.34
CA LEU A 105 9.58 -7.16 4.62
C LEU A 105 9.68 -6.10 5.72
N THR A 106 10.80 -5.38 5.82
CA THR A 106 10.96 -4.34 6.85
C THR A 106 10.05 -3.15 6.58
N VAL A 107 9.91 -2.73 5.31
CA VAL A 107 8.98 -1.67 4.92
C VAL A 107 7.53 -2.12 5.14
N LEU A 108 7.17 -3.34 4.76
CA LEU A 108 5.84 -3.92 4.99
C LEU A 108 5.47 -3.90 6.48
N PHE A 109 6.40 -4.30 7.35
CA PHE A 109 6.16 -4.29 8.79
C PHE A 109 5.90 -2.87 9.34
N VAL A 110 6.59 -1.84 8.80
CA VAL A 110 6.31 -0.44 9.16
C VAL A 110 4.93 0.02 8.67
N THR A 111 4.40 -0.56 7.59
CA THR A 111 3.05 -0.20 7.11
C THR A 111 1.90 -0.82 7.92
N VAL A 112 2.14 -1.89 8.68
CA VAL A 112 1.13 -2.56 9.51
C VAL A 112 0.42 -1.59 10.47
N PRO A 113 1.11 -0.83 11.33
CA PRO A 113 0.44 0.11 12.23
C PRO A 113 -0.37 1.18 11.49
N LEU A 114 0.07 1.63 10.31
CA LEU A 114 -0.66 2.61 9.51
C LEU A 114 -1.96 2.05 8.94
N GLN A 115 -1.95 0.78 8.51
CA GLN A 115 -3.16 0.12 8.04
C GLN A 115 -4.13 -0.21 9.19
N LEU A 116 -3.62 -0.59 10.36
CA LEU A 116 -4.46 -0.76 11.56
C LEU A 116 -5.08 0.57 12.02
N LEU A 117 -4.38 1.69 11.80
CA LEU A 117 -4.89 3.02 12.14
C LEU A 117 -6.15 3.38 11.32
N LEU A 118 -6.34 2.84 10.10
CA LEU A 118 -7.59 3.01 9.35
C LEU A 118 -8.79 2.45 10.12
N VAL A 119 -8.65 1.25 10.69
CA VAL A 119 -9.72 0.62 11.48
C VAL A 119 -9.99 1.44 12.74
N LEU A 120 -8.95 1.97 13.38
CA LEU A 120 -9.11 2.84 14.54
C LEU A 120 -9.87 4.12 14.19
N ILE A 121 -9.47 4.81 13.11
CA ILE A 121 -10.13 6.04 12.65
C ILE A 121 -11.60 5.77 12.32
N TRP A 122 -11.89 4.69 11.60
CA TRP A 122 -13.26 4.26 11.29
C TRP A 122 -14.07 3.98 12.56
N SER A 123 -13.51 3.25 13.53
CA SER A 123 -14.19 2.92 14.79
C SER A 123 -14.52 4.16 15.62
N VAL A 124 -13.58 5.10 15.68
CA VAL A 124 -13.77 6.39 16.36
C VAL A 124 -14.83 7.22 15.63
N ALA A 125 -14.80 7.26 14.30
CA ALA A 125 -15.78 7.99 13.50
C ALA A 125 -17.21 7.46 13.71
N LEU A 126 -17.40 6.14 13.77
CA LEU A 126 -18.71 5.52 14.08
C LEU A 126 -19.20 5.82 15.49
N SER A 127 -18.29 5.98 16.44
CA SER A 127 -18.64 6.30 17.82
C SER A 127 -19.32 7.68 17.92
N PHE A 128 -18.97 8.63 17.04
CA PHE A 128 -19.68 9.91 16.94
C PHE A 128 -21.12 9.78 16.42
N GLU A 129 -21.42 8.72 15.67
CA GLU A 129 -22.77 8.43 15.17
C GLU A 129 -23.57 7.49 16.09
N GLN A 130 -22.98 7.05 17.22
CA GLN A 130 -23.58 6.09 18.15
C GLN A 130 -23.91 4.72 17.50
N ILE A 131 -23.17 4.35 16.45
CA ILE A 131 -23.33 3.05 15.75
C ILE A 131 -22.41 2.01 16.41
N GLN A 132 -22.91 0.79 16.62
CA GLN A 132 -22.13 -0.30 17.21
C GLN A 132 -21.09 -0.86 16.23
N VAL A 133 -19.82 -0.85 16.64
CA VAL A 133 -18.64 -1.24 15.83
C VAL A 133 -18.43 -2.76 15.75
N ILE A 134 -18.90 -3.49 16.77
CA ILE A 134 -18.48 -4.87 17.09
C ILE A 134 -18.73 -5.89 15.98
N PRO A 135 -19.88 -5.91 15.27
CA PRO A 135 -20.13 -6.99 14.30
C PRO A 135 -19.26 -6.92 13.04
N GLU A 136 -18.73 -5.75 12.67
CA GLU A 136 -18.07 -5.52 11.38
C GLU A 136 -16.54 -5.40 11.46
N ILE A 137 -15.97 -5.24 12.66
CA ILE A 137 -14.52 -5.04 12.85
C ILE A 137 -13.67 -6.18 12.28
N ALA A 138 -14.14 -7.42 12.39
CA ALA A 138 -13.42 -8.60 11.88
C ALA A 138 -13.32 -8.57 10.34
N VAL A 139 -14.35 -8.08 9.66
CA VAL A 139 -14.36 -7.95 8.19
C VAL A 139 -13.36 -6.90 7.74
N HIS A 140 -13.36 -5.73 8.39
CA HIS A 140 -12.41 -4.66 8.05
C HIS A 140 -10.96 -5.01 8.39
N LEU A 141 -10.71 -5.74 9.48
CA LEU A 141 -9.39 -6.28 9.80
C LEU A 141 -8.91 -7.26 8.71
N LYS A 142 -9.80 -8.10 8.19
CA LYS A 142 -9.47 -8.98 7.06
C LYS A 142 -9.10 -8.19 5.82
N TRP A 143 -9.85 -7.15 5.48
CA TRP A 143 -9.55 -6.30 4.32
C TRP A 143 -8.24 -5.53 4.48
N VAL A 144 -7.92 -5.08 5.69
CA VAL A 144 -6.60 -4.52 6.04
C VAL A 144 -5.48 -5.55 5.87
N PHE A 145 -5.69 -6.81 6.26
CA PHE A 145 -4.70 -7.85 6.01
C PHE A 145 -4.49 -8.09 4.51
N LEU A 146 -5.57 -8.10 3.71
CA LEU A 146 -5.46 -8.20 2.26
C LEU A 146 -4.74 -6.97 1.66
N SER A 147 -4.94 -5.78 2.22
CA SER A 147 -4.27 -4.56 1.73
C SER A 147 -2.76 -4.65 1.86
N LEU A 148 -2.25 -5.29 2.93
CA LEU A 148 -0.83 -5.56 3.12
C LEU A 148 -0.27 -6.49 2.03
N ILE A 149 -1.02 -7.50 1.59
CA ILE A 149 -0.64 -8.36 0.46
C ILE A 149 -0.60 -7.52 -0.84
N GLY A 150 -1.61 -6.67 -1.04
CA GLY A 150 -1.66 -5.72 -2.15
C GLY A 150 -0.46 -4.76 -2.17
N SER A 151 0.02 -4.33 -1.00
CA SER A 151 1.16 -3.43 -0.89
C SER A 151 2.45 -4.04 -1.44
N ILE A 152 2.65 -5.36 -1.31
CA ILE A 152 3.87 -6.02 -1.77
C ILE A 152 4.06 -5.84 -3.28
N SER A 153 2.98 -5.95 -4.07
CA SER A 153 3.07 -5.81 -5.53
C SER A 153 3.50 -4.40 -5.93
N ILE A 154 2.92 -3.36 -5.32
CA ILE A 154 3.32 -1.97 -5.56
C ILE A 154 4.73 -1.71 -5.07
N MET A 155 5.10 -2.18 -3.88
CA MET A 155 6.47 -2.02 -3.36
C MET A 155 7.51 -2.65 -4.32
N MET A 156 7.20 -3.80 -4.94
CA MET A 156 8.07 -4.43 -5.93
C MET A 156 8.17 -3.60 -7.22
N VAL A 157 7.07 -3.05 -7.72
CA VAL A 157 7.07 -2.11 -8.86
C VAL A 157 7.98 -0.92 -8.55
N GLN A 158 7.85 -0.33 -7.35
CA GLN A 158 8.66 0.82 -6.93
C GLN A 158 10.13 0.45 -6.74
N ALA A 159 10.42 -0.72 -6.19
CA ALA A 159 11.79 -1.22 -6.07
C ALA A 159 12.47 -1.30 -7.44
N PHE A 160 11.77 -1.80 -8.46
CA PHE A 160 12.30 -1.86 -9.82
C PHE A 160 12.55 -0.47 -10.41
N ILE A 161 11.57 0.44 -10.28
CA ILE A 161 11.70 1.81 -10.80
C ILE A 161 12.90 2.51 -10.13
N LEU A 162 13.07 2.35 -8.83
CA LEU A 162 14.21 2.89 -8.08
C LEU A 162 15.53 2.27 -8.55
N SER A 163 15.59 0.95 -8.70
CA SER A 163 16.80 0.27 -9.21
C SER A 163 17.19 0.74 -10.61
N LYS A 164 16.22 0.97 -11.49
CA LYS A 164 16.46 1.40 -12.88
C LYS A 164 16.81 2.89 -12.99
N THR A 165 16.11 3.74 -12.24
CA THR A 165 16.24 5.20 -12.37
C THR A 165 17.23 5.82 -11.40
N ARG A 166 17.52 5.12 -10.29
CA ARG A 166 18.33 5.60 -9.15
C ARG A 166 17.91 6.99 -8.68
N ASN A 167 16.61 7.28 -8.78
CA ASN A 167 16.06 8.61 -8.55
C ASN A 167 14.75 8.52 -7.76
N PHE A 168 14.80 9.09 -6.55
CA PHE A 168 13.67 9.14 -5.63
C PHE A 168 12.44 9.83 -6.24
N ALA A 169 12.62 11.03 -6.81
CA ALA A 169 11.52 11.82 -7.36
C ALA A 169 10.83 11.11 -8.52
N LYS A 170 11.58 10.42 -9.39
CA LYS A 170 11.00 9.63 -10.49
C LYS A 170 10.11 8.50 -9.96
N SER A 171 10.54 7.77 -8.94
CA SER A 171 9.72 6.70 -8.33
C SER A 171 8.40 7.24 -7.78
N VAL A 172 8.45 8.33 -7.02
CA VAL A 172 7.22 8.95 -6.47
C VAL A 172 6.31 9.45 -7.60
N ALA A 173 6.87 10.08 -8.64
CA ALA A 173 6.10 10.54 -9.80
C ALA A 173 5.43 9.39 -10.56
N PHE A 174 6.14 8.28 -10.80
CA PHE A 174 5.55 7.09 -11.42
C PHE A 174 4.43 6.49 -10.56
N SER A 175 4.58 6.52 -9.23
CA SER A 175 3.51 6.10 -8.34
C SER A 175 2.28 6.98 -8.46
N ALA A 176 2.46 8.31 -8.49
CA ALA A 176 1.36 9.26 -8.65
C ALA A 176 0.63 9.08 -10.00
N ILE A 177 1.38 8.95 -11.11
CA ILE A 177 0.80 8.67 -12.43
C ILE A 177 0.06 7.34 -12.42
N GLY A 178 0.65 6.32 -11.79
CA GLY A 178 0.02 5.01 -11.62
C GLY A 178 -1.30 5.11 -10.85
N SER A 179 -1.31 5.78 -9.70
CA SER A 179 -2.50 6.03 -8.90
C SER A 179 -3.62 6.73 -9.69
N ILE A 180 -3.27 7.77 -10.46
CA ILE A 180 -4.22 8.49 -11.33
C ILE A 180 -4.76 7.56 -12.42
N GLY A 181 -3.88 6.77 -13.06
CA GLY A 181 -4.31 5.77 -14.04
C GLY A 181 -5.28 4.75 -13.46
N GLY A 182 -5.02 4.28 -12.23
CA GLY A 182 -5.92 3.38 -11.51
C GLY A 182 -7.26 4.02 -11.18
N PHE A 183 -7.26 5.31 -10.82
CA PHE A 183 -8.48 6.09 -10.60
C PHE A 183 -9.29 6.25 -11.89
N LEU A 184 -8.64 6.56 -13.02
CA LEU A 184 -9.31 6.68 -14.32
C LEU A 184 -9.93 5.34 -14.78
N LEU A 185 -9.25 4.22 -14.53
CA LEU A 185 -9.77 2.88 -14.86
C LEU A 185 -11.07 2.54 -14.13
N LEU A 186 -11.36 3.19 -12.99
CA LEU A 186 -12.64 3.06 -12.30
C LEU A 186 -13.83 3.49 -13.17
N PHE A 187 -13.62 4.42 -14.11
CA PHE A 187 -14.67 4.93 -14.99
C PHE A 187 -14.76 4.19 -16.34
N VAL A 188 -13.70 3.49 -16.75
CA VAL A 188 -13.64 2.78 -18.03
C VAL A 188 -14.25 1.38 -17.93
N GLY A 189 -14.10 0.69 -16.80
CA GLY A 189 -14.77 -0.59 -16.56
C GLY A 189 -14.21 -1.38 -15.38
N GLU A 190 -15.09 -2.01 -14.61
CA GLU A 190 -14.74 -2.74 -13.37
C GLU A 190 -13.87 -3.99 -13.61
N GLY A 191 -13.82 -4.51 -14.84
CA GLY A 191 -12.98 -5.66 -15.18
C GLY A 191 -11.49 -5.30 -15.28
N LEU A 192 -11.16 -4.13 -15.83
CA LEU A 192 -9.77 -3.71 -16.08
C LEU A 192 -9.03 -3.29 -14.81
N SER A 193 -9.74 -2.64 -13.88
CA SER A 193 -9.16 -2.21 -12.60
C SER A 193 -8.64 -3.41 -11.78
N ARG A 194 -9.25 -4.58 -11.93
CA ARG A 194 -8.84 -5.83 -11.26
C ARG A 194 -7.41 -6.24 -11.60
N PHE A 195 -6.93 -5.93 -12.80
CA PHE A 195 -5.60 -6.30 -13.27
C PHE A 195 -4.56 -5.20 -13.11
N TYR A 196 -4.95 -4.03 -12.65
CA TYR A 196 -4.05 -2.89 -12.56
C TYR A 196 -3.34 -2.84 -11.19
N PRO A 197 -2.00 -2.70 -11.12
CA PRO A 197 -1.25 -2.86 -9.88
C PRO A 197 -1.58 -1.77 -8.85
N TYR A 198 -1.80 -0.53 -9.29
CA TYR A 198 -2.14 0.58 -8.39
C TYR A 198 -3.60 0.59 -7.94
N SER A 199 -4.44 -0.31 -8.46
CA SER A 199 -5.82 -0.51 -7.99
C SER A 199 -5.93 -1.64 -6.96
N GLN A 200 -4.87 -2.44 -6.75
CA GLN A 200 -4.93 -3.64 -5.90
C GLN A 200 -5.26 -3.33 -4.44
N ILE A 201 -4.74 -2.23 -3.90
CA ILE A 201 -5.02 -1.82 -2.51
C ILE A 201 -6.49 -1.43 -2.35
N MET A 202 -7.05 -0.68 -3.31
CA MET A 202 -8.47 -0.32 -3.28
C MET A 202 -9.36 -1.56 -3.37
N ILE A 203 -8.99 -2.54 -4.21
CA ILE A 203 -9.69 -3.82 -4.31
C ILE A 203 -9.60 -4.58 -2.98
N ALA A 204 -8.41 -4.64 -2.38
CA ALA A 204 -8.17 -5.31 -1.10
C ALA A 204 -8.99 -4.73 0.05
N LEU A 205 -9.05 -3.40 0.13
CA LEU A 205 -9.84 -2.68 1.14
C LEU A 205 -11.34 -2.64 0.84
N ARG A 206 -11.76 -3.16 -0.32
CA ARG A 206 -13.15 -3.12 -0.81
C ARG A 206 -13.75 -1.71 -0.77
N SER A 207 -12.92 -0.68 -0.95
CA SER A 207 -13.28 0.73 -0.79
C SER A 207 -14.43 1.18 -1.70
N ARG A 208 -14.64 0.47 -2.81
CA ARG A 208 -15.73 0.70 -3.76
C ARG A 208 -16.86 -0.33 -3.66
N ALA A 209 -16.51 -1.62 -3.57
CA ALA A 209 -17.48 -2.70 -3.65
C ALA A 209 -18.28 -2.92 -2.35
N LEU A 210 -17.72 -2.51 -1.20
CA LEU A 210 -18.36 -2.54 0.13
C LEU A 210 -18.96 -3.87 0.57
N THR A 211 -18.58 -4.94 -0.10
CA THR A 211 -19.03 -6.31 0.10
C THR A 211 -17.80 -7.18 0.23
N ASP A 212 -17.94 -8.33 0.86
CA ASP A 212 -16.81 -9.22 1.02
C ASP A 212 -16.37 -9.84 -0.32
N MET A 213 -15.09 -10.24 -0.43
CA MET A 213 -14.60 -10.89 -1.65
C MET A 213 -15.22 -12.28 -1.78
N SER A 214 -15.74 -12.57 -2.97
CA SER A 214 -16.03 -13.96 -3.34
C SER A 214 -14.73 -14.76 -3.47
N TRP A 215 -14.83 -16.09 -3.37
CA TRP A 215 -13.68 -16.99 -3.54
C TRP A 215 -12.93 -16.76 -4.86
N MET A 216 -13.66 -16.51 -5.95
CA MET A 216 -13.06 -16.24 -7.26
C MET A 216 -12.32 -14.89 -7.29
N GLU A 217 -12.89 -13.85 -6.67
CA GLU A 217 -12.25 -12.54 -6.58
C GLU A 217 -10.97 -12.59 -5.74
N LEU A 218 -10.99 -13.31 -4.62
CA LEU A 218 -9.81 -13.51 -3.79
C LEU A 218 -8.71 -14.27 -4.53
N LEU A 219 -9.06 -15.32 -5.28
CA LEU A 219 -8.11 -16.09 -6.09
C LEU A 219 -7.45 -15.20 -7.15
N ILE A 220 -8.25 -14.45 -7.91
CA ILE A 220 -7.77 -13.49 -8.92
C ILE A 220 -6.85 -12.44 -8.27
N PHE A 221 -7.26 -11.87 -7.13
CA PHE A 221 -6.47 -10.90 -6.39
C PHE A 221 -5.09 -11.45 -5.98
N VAL A 222 -5.05 -12.66 -5.40
CA VAL A 222 -3.80 -13.30 -4.99
C VAL A 222 -2.90 -13.59 -6.20
N LEU A 223 -3.46 -14.12 -7.29
CA LEU A 223 -2.69 -14.41 -8.50
C LEU A 223 -2.06 -13.15 -9.10
N ILE A 224 -2.82 -12.07 -9.22
CA ILE A 224 -2.33 -10.82 -9.80
C ILE A 224 -1.21 -10.21 -8.95
N ASN A 225 -1.39 -10.18 -7.63
CA ASN A 225 -0.36 -9.67 -6.73
C ASN A 225 0.90 -10.56 -6.74
N ALA A 226 0.74 -11.88 -6.86
CA ALA A 226 1.86 -12.81 -7.00
C ALA A 226 2.61 -12.59 -8.31
N ILE A 227 1.91 -12.46 -9.45
CA ILE A 227 2.51 -12.21 -10.77
C ILE A 227 3.32 -10.92 -10.75
N TYR A 228 2.73 -9.81 -10.28
CA TYR A 228 3.44 -8.53 -10.19
C TYR A 228 4.66 -8.61 -9.26
N SER A 229 4.49 -9.24 -8.10
CA SER A 229 5.58 -9.36 -7.12
C SER A 229 6.75 -10.17 -7.68
N ILE A 230 6.49 -11.32 -8.30
CA ILE A 230 7.53 -12.22 -8.86
C ILE A 230 8.23 -11.54 -10.05
N LEU A 231 7.45 -10.96 -10.97
CA LEU A 231 7.98 -10.28 -12.15
C LEU A 231 8.90 -9.12 -11.77
N PHE A 232 8.41 -8.20 -10.94
CA PHE A 232 9.17 -7.02 -10.57
C PHE A 232 10.29 -7.33 -9.58
N PHE A 233 10.17 -8.39 -8.76
CA PHE A 233 11.30 -8.92 -7.99
C PHE A 233 12.45 -9.37 -8.90
N GLY A 234 12.15 -10.20 -9.90
CA GLY A 234 13.15 -10.68 -10.86
C GLY A 234 13.83 -9.53 -11.62
N LEU A 235 13.04 -8.56 -12.07
CA LEU A 235 13.54 -7.35 -12.74
C LEU A 235 14.41 -6.50 -11.81
N THR A 236 14.01 -6.30 -10.56
CA THR A 236 14.78 -5.55 -9.56
C THR A 236 16.14 -6.21 -9.30
N VAL A 237 16.16 -7.52 -9.03
CA VAL A 237 17.41 -8.26 -8.78
C VAL A 237 18.33 -8.23 -10.00
N ARG A 238 17.77 -8.36 -11.20
CA ARG A 238 18.54 -8.25 -12.45
C ARG A 238 19.16 -6.88 -12.59
N GLU A 239 18.40 -5.82 -12.31
CA GLU A 239 18.89 -4.44 -12.43
C GLU A 239 19.96 -4.11 -11.38
N LEU A 240 19.80 -4.57 -10.14
CA LEU A 240 20.81 -4.40 -9.09
C LEU A 240 22.11 -5.18 -9.35
N ARG A 241 22.07 -6.19 -10.22
CA ARG A 241 23.26 -6.97 -10.57
C ARG A 241 24.10 -6.31 -11.68
N LYS A 242 23.50 -5.42 -12.47
CA LYS A 242 24.21 -4.65 -13.50
C LYS A 242 25.09 -3.59 -12.85
#